data_AF-E7RNK0-F1
#
_entry.id   AF-E7RNK0-F1
#
_cell.length_a   1.000
_cell.length_b   1.000
_cell.length_c   1.000
_cell.angle_alpha   90.00
_cell.angle_beta   90.00
_cell.angle_gamma   90.00
#
_symmetry.space_group_name_H-M   'P 1'
#
loop_
_entity.id
_entity.type
_entity.pdbx_description
1 polymer ?
#
loop_
_entity_poly.entity_id
_entity_poly.type
_entity_poly.pdbx_seq_one_letter_code
_entity_poly.pdbx_strand_id
1 'polypeptide(L)'
;MRKLSYLVLFTAGLLLIASCSHRETYADQKKREREAISRYITKHNINIISEAQFEAAGFKTDTAKNQYVLFTSSGVYMQIINEGCGNKLNSGETATALCRFTERNLLTDTIQLSNNILRFSSIVDKMTVKNTSGTFTASFLKGSSLMYTAYNSASVPTGWLVPLTYVKLGRPVTATDQIAKVKLIVPHTSGQRYATQGVYPCSYELTYERGL
;
A
#
# COMPACT_ATOMS: atom_id res chain seq x y z
N MET A 1 -3.06 53.61 35.74
CA MET A 1 -3.63 52.92 34.56
C MET A 1 -2.67 52.85 33.37
N ARG A 2 -1.98 53.94 32.97
CA ARG A 2 -1.03 53.92 31.82
C ARG A 2 0.07 52.86 31.88
N LYS A 3 0.69 52.61 33.04
CA LYS A 3 1.76 51.59 33.20
C LYS A 3 1.27 50.14 33.05
N LEU A 4 0.00 49.87 33.40
CA LEU A 4 -0.61 48.54 33.23
C LEU A 4 -1.00 48.30 31.77
N SER A 5 -1.42 49.36 31.05
CA SER A 5 -1.70 49.31 29.60
C SER A 5 -0.45 48.99 28.78
N TYR A 6 0.73 49.52 29.14
CA TYR A 6 1.98 49.18 28.46
C TYR A 6 2.44 47.74 28.71
N LEU A 7 2.18 47.19 29.91
CA LEU A 7 2.50 45.80 30.23
C LEU A 7 1.61 44.82 29.45
N VAL A 8 0.32 45.11 29.31
CA VAL A 8 -0.63 44.31 28.51
C VAL A 8 -0.33 44.41 27.01
N LEU A 9 0.08 45.58 26.50
CA LEU A 9 0.50 45.71 25.11
C LEU A 9 1.82 44.97 24.82
N PHE A 10 2.75 44.94 25.79
CA PHE A 10 4.03 44.24 25.63
C PHE A 10 3.85 42.71 25.67
N THR A 11 3.00 42.18 26.55
CA THR A 11 2.69 40.73 26.60
C THR A 11 1.84 40.27 25.40
N ALA A 12 0.94 41.11 24.88
CA ALA A 12 0.21 40.83 23.65
C ALA A 12 1.13 40.80 22.41
N GLY A 13 2.19 41.63 22.37
CA GLY A 13 3.19 41.63 21.29
C GLY A 13 4.06 40.36 21.26
N LEU A 14 4.39 39.80 22.42
CA LEU A 14 5.16 38.55 22.54
C LEU A 14 4.39 37.31 22.06
N LEU A 15 3.05 37.32 22.13
CA LEU A 15 2.20 36.22 21.64
C LEU A 15 2.10 36.16 20.10
N LEU A 16 2.39 37.26 19.39
CA LEU A 16 2.34 37.31 17.93
C LEU A 16 3.61 36.74 17.26
N ILE A 17 4.73 36.66 17.98
CA ILE A 17 6.00 36.11 17.47
C ILE A 17 6.22 34.62 17.81
N ALA A 18 5.29 34.00 18.55
CA ALA A 18 5.32 32.57 18.87
C ALA A 18 4.57 31.69 17.85
N SER A 19 4.14 32.25 16.71
CA SER A 19 3.56 31.49 15.60
C SER A 19 4.68 30.93 14.71
N CYS A 20 5.46 29.98 15.24
CA CYS A 20 6.32 29.13 14.41
C CYS A 20 5.46 28.11 13.67
N SER A 21 4.74 28.53 12.63
CA SER A 21 4.10 27.60 11.72
C SER A 21 5.19 26.96 10.85
N HIS A 22 5.76 25.83 11.29
CA HIS A 22 6.56 24.99 10.42
C HIS A 22 5.59 24.42 9.35
N ARG A 23 5.37 25.17 8.27
CA ARG A 23 4.56 24.74 7.13
C ARG A 23 5.39 23.74 6.36
N GLU A 24 5.01 22.48 6.47
CA GLU A 24 5.67 21.42 5.73
C GLU A 24 5.39 21.55 4.22
N THR A 25 6.44 21.66 3.41
CA THR A 25 6.30 21.70 1.95
C THR A 25 6.05 20.30 1.38
N TYR A 26 5.52 20.20 0.16
CA TYR A 26 5.37 18.89 -0.50
C TYR A 26 6.73 18.16 -0.67
N ALA A 27 7.83 18.91 -0.84
CA ALA A 27 9.17 18.34 -0.89
C ALA A 27 9.58 17.69 0.44
N ASP A 28 9.25 18.33 1.57
CA ASP A 28 9.48 17.80 2.91
C ASP A 28 8.66 16.53 3.16
N GLN A 29 7.39 16.52 2.74
CA GLN A 29 6.52 15.34 2.85
C GLN A 29 7.10 14.14 2.08
N LYS A 30 7.55 14.36 0.84
CA LYS A 30 8.22 13.32 0.04
C LYS A 30 9.54 12.86 0.67
N LYS A 31 10.28 13.76 1.30
CA LYS A 31 11.50 13.40 2.03
C LYS A 31 11.17 12.50 3.22
N ARG A 32 10.18 12.87 4.04
CA ARG A 32 9.70 12.06 5.16
C ARG A 32 9.21 10.68 4.71
N GLU A 33 8.47 10.61 3.60
CA GLU A 33 8.03 9.33 3.03
C GLU A 33 9.23 8.42 2.70
N ARG A 34 10.23 8.94 1.98
CA ARG A 34 11.43 8.17 1.62
C ARG A 34 12.17 7.69 2.87
N GLU A 35 12.30 8.55 3.88
CA GLU A 35 12.92 8.18 5.15
C GLU A 35 12.12 7.10 5.89
N ALA A 36 10.79 7.16 5.87
CA ALA A 36 9.94 6.13 6.48
C ALA A 36 10.07 4.77 5.79
N ILE A 37 10.09 4.74 4.45
CA ILE A 37 10.35 3.52 3.67
C ILE A 37 11.74 2.96 4.01
N SER A 38 12.77 3.82 4.00
CA SER A 38 14.15 3.41 4.32
C SER A 38 14.27 2.85 5.74
N ARG A 39 13.65 3.50 6.74
CA ARG A 39 13.61 2.99 8.11
C ARG A 39 12.94 1.61 8.18
N TYR A 40 11.83 1.41 7.47
CA TYR A 40 11.14 0.13 7.44
C TYR A 40 12.00 -0.97 6.82
N ILE A 41 12.63 -0.69 5.67
CA ILE A 41 13.55 -1.62 4.98
C ILE A 41 14.69 -2.05 5.93
N THR A 42 15.35 -1.10 6.57
CA THR A 42 16.45 -1.38 7.50
C THR A 42 15.97 -2.15 8.72
N LYS A 43 14.86 -1.71 9.35
CA LYS A 43 14.29 -2.35 10.54
C LYS A 43 13.93 -3.82 10.30
N HIS A 44 13.44 -4.13 9.10
CA HIS A 44 13.00 -5.47 8.72
C HIS A 44 14.06 -6.28 7.96
N ASN A 45 15.29 -5.76 7.82
CA ASN A 45 16.36 -6.40 7.05
C ASN A 45 15.89 -6.85 5.65
N ILE A 46 15.19 -5.95 4.95
CA ILE A 46 14.70 -6.22 3.60
C ILE A 46 15.86 -6.17 2.61
N ASN A 47 16.05 -7.26 1.88
CA ASN A 47 17.05 -7.36 0.83
C ASN A 47 16.43 -6.90 -0.50
N ILE A 48 16.88 -5.76 -1.02
CA ILE A 48 16.31 -5.18 -2.25
C ILE A 48 17.07 -5.75 -3.46
N ILE A 49 16.32 -6.24 -4.45
CA ILE A 49 16.84 -6.66 -5.75
C ILE A 49 16.30 -5.77 -6.87
N SER A 50 17.03 -5.67 -7.97
CA SER A 50 16.59 -4.96 -9.17
C SER A 50 15.59 -5.76 -9.99
N GLU A 51 14.87 -5.09 -10.89
CA GLU A 51 13.95 -5.75 -11.84
C GLU A 51 14.69 -6.76 -12.73
N ALA A 52 15.93 -6.46 -13.14
CA ALA A 52 16.76 -7.39 -13.92
C ALA A 52 17.17 -8.64 -13.11
N GLN A 53 17.50 -8.49 -11.83
CA GLN A 53 17.79 -9.63 -10.95
C GLN A 53 16.53 -10.48 -10.72
N PHE A 54 15.38 -9.82 -10.57
CA PHE A 54 14.09 -10.49 -10.41
C PHE A 54 13.69 -11.27 -11.68
N GLU A 55 13.88 -10.70 -12.86
CA GLU A 55 13.67 -11.37 -14.15
C GLU A 55 14.62 -12.55 -14.33
N ALA A 56 15.91 -12.37 -14.05
CA ALA A 56 16.91 -13.46 -14.12
C ALA A 56 16.60 -14.63 -13.16
N ALA A 57 15.88 -14.35 -12.06
CA ALA A 57 15.39 -15.36 -11.12
C ALA A 57 14.05 -16.00 -11.55
N GLY A 58 13.55 -15.71 -12.76
CA GLY A 58 12.26 -16.20 -13.26
C GLY A 58 11.06 -15.55 -12.57
N PHE A 59 11.17 -14.27 -12.21
CA PHE A 59 10.15 -13.49 -11.48
C PHE A 59 9.78 -14.08 -10.11
N LYS A 60 10.79 -14.55 -9.38
CA LYS A 60 10.64 -15.08 -8.01
C LYS A 60 11.48 -14.29 -7.02
N THR A 61 10.98 -14.15 -5.80
CA THR A 61 11.72 -13.60 -4.67
C THR A 61 12.08 -14.68 -3.67
N ASP A 62 13.31 -14.66 -3.13
CA ASP A 62 13.73 -15.54 -2.05
C ASP A 62 13.18 -15.03 -0.70
N THR A 63 12.16 -15.70 -0.17
CA THR A 63 11.51 -15.33 1.09
C THR A 63 12.40 -15.60 2.30
N ALA A 64 13.31 -16.57 2.24
CA ALA A 64 14.25 -16.87 3.32
C ALA A 64 15.29 -15.76 3.48
N LYS A 65 15.64 -15.08 2.38
CA LYS A 65 16.51 -13.89 2.37
C LYS A 65 15.76 -12.57 2.50
N ASN A 66 14.45 -12.64 2.74
CA ASN A 66 13.56 -11.48 2.79
C ASN A 66 13.71 -10.55 1.56
N GLN A 67 13.77 -11.13 0.37
CA GLN A 67 13.97 -10.37 -0.87
C GLN A 67 12.72 -9.63 -1.33
N TYR A 68 12.91 -8.39 -1.75
CA TYR A 68 11.91 -7.54 -2.40
C TYR A 68 12.50 -6.99 -3.70
N VAL A 69 11.75 -7.08 -4.79
CA VAL A 69 12.07 -6.33 -6.02
C VAL A 69 11.55 -4.90 -5.90
N LEU A 70 12.36 -3.91 -6.31
CA LEU A 70 11.92 -2.52 -6.45
C LEU A 70 11.56 -2.23 -7.91
N PHE A 71 10.29 -1.89 -8.16
CA PHE A 71 9.83 -1.41 -9.45
C PHE A 71 10.07 0.09 -9.56
N THR A 72 11.12 0.47 -10.28
CA THR A 72 11.61 1.86 -10.35
C THR A 72 10.58 2.84 -10.90
N SER A 73 9.73 2.39 -11.83
CA SER A 73 8.66 3.19 -12.45
C SER A 73 7.53 3.60 -11.50
N SER A 74 7.25 2.80 -10.47
CA SER A 74 6.17 3.05 -9.51
C SER A 74 6.66 3.36 -8.09
N GLY A 75 7.92 3.02 -7.78
CA GLY A 75 8.49 3.07 -6.43
C GLY A 75 7.96 1.98 -5.50
N VAL A 76 7.22 0.99 -6.01
CA VAL A 76 6.68 -0.12 -5.23
C VAL A 76 7.76 -1.17 -5.01
N TYR A 77 7.88 -1.63 -3.76
CA TYR A 77 8.67 -2.80 -3.41
C TYR A 77 7.73 -4.00 -3.26
N MET A 78 8.10 -5.15 -3.80
CA MET A 78 7.26 -6.35 -3.78
C MET A 78 8.06 -7.59 -3.41
N GLN A 79 7.49 -8.40 -2.53
CA GLN A 79 7.90 -9.77 -2.27
C GLN A 79 6.74 -10.71 -2.59
N ILE A 80 7.00 -11.73 -3.40
CA ILE A 80 6.05 -12.81 -3.67
C ILE A 80 6.30 -13.90 -2.63
N ILE A 81 5.36 -14.06 -1.69
CA ILE A 81 5.39 -15.14 -0.70
C ILE A 81 4.89 -16.43 -1.33
N ASN A 82 3.83 -16.33 -2.12
CA ASN A 82 3.22 -17.42 -2.86
C ASN A 82 2.71 -16.92 -4.21
N GLU A 83 3.07 -17.60 -5.30
CA GLU A 83 2.61 -17.26 -6.65
C GLU A 83 1.11 -17.53 -6.82
N GLY A 84 0.54 -18.45 -6.05
CA GLY A 84 -0.86 -18.85 -6.14
C GLY A 84 -1.12 -20.02 -7.12
N CYS A 85 -2.34 -20.54 -7.08
CA CYS A 85 -2.82 -21.61 -7.96
C CYS A 85 -3.52 -21.06 -9.23
N GLY A 86 -3.80 -21.95 -10.18
CA GLY A 86 -4.49 -21.59 -11.42
C GLY A 86 -3.61 -20.82 -12.41
N ASN A 87 -4.22 -19.90 -13.15
CA ASN A 87 -3.57 -19.13 -14.22
C ASN A 87 -3.47 -17.65 -13.85
N LYS A 88 -2.51 -16.94 -14.46
CA LYS A 88 -2.50 -15.48 -14.47
C LYS A 88 -3.72 -14.96 -15.23
N LEU A 89 -4.15 -13.73 -14.93
CA LEU A 89 -5.25 -13.09 -15.65
C LEU A 89 -4.80 -12.75 -17.08
N ASN A 90 -5.48 -13.30 -18.10
CA ASN A 90 -5.06 -13.14 -19.49
C ASN A 90 -5.31 -11.72 -20.02
N SER A 91 -4.58 -11.33 -21.07
CA SER A 91 -4.86 -10.07 -21.76
C SER A 91 -6.29 -10.06 -22.32
N GLY A 92 -7.02 -8.96 -22.12
CA GLY A 92 -8.43 -8.81 -22.50
C GLY A 92 -9.41 -9.39 -21.47
N GLU A 93 -8.93 -10.12 -20.46
CA GLU A 93 -9.78 -10.75 -19.46
C GLU A 93 -10.20 -9.74 -18.37
N THR A 94 -11.44 -9.90 -17.91
CA THR A 94 -11.96 -9.24 -16.70
C THR A 94 -12.39 -10.31 -15.72
N ALA A 95 -12.02 -10.16 -14.44
CA ALA A 95 -12.36 -11.11 -13.40
C ALA A 95 -12.65 -10.40 -12.06
N THR A 96 -13.40 -11.07 -11.20
CA THR A 96 -13.51 -10.68 -9.79
C THR A 96 -12.31 -11.25 -9.03
N ALA A 97 -11.62 -10.39 -8.27
CA ALA A 97 -10.59 -10.79 -7.32
C ALA A 97 -11.08 -10.53 -5.89
N LEU A 98 -10.87 -11.51 -5.02
CA LEU A 98 -11.16 -11.47 -3.58
C LEU A 98 -9.83 -11.27 -2.84
N CYS A 99 -9.75 -10.25 -2.00
CA CYS A 99 -8.53 -9.83 -1.34
C CYS A 99 -8.65 -9.87 0.19
N ARG A 100 -7.69 -10.52 0.84
CA ARG A 100 -7.42 -10.30 2.27
C ARG A 100 -6.17 -9.47 2.42
N PHE A 101 -6.20 -8.49 3.32
CA PHE A 101 -5.09 -7.59 3.51
C PHE A 101 -4.90 -7.16 4.96
N THR A 102 -3.66 -6.78 5.26
CA THR A 102 -3.30 -5.96 6.42
C THR A 102 -2.47 -4.78 5.95
N GLU A 103 -2.95 -3.58 6.24
CA GLU A 103 -2.34 -2.31 5.88
C GLU A 103 -1.71 -1.65 7.10
N ARG A 104 -0.44 -1.26 6.97
CA ARG A 104 0.31 -0.55 7.98
C ARG A 104 0.80 0.78 7.42
N ASN A 105 0.57 1.85 8.18
CA ASN A 105 1.14 3.16 7.92
C ASN A 105 2.60 3.17 8.35
N LEU A 106 3.52 3.52 7.46
CA LEU A 106 4.94 3.48 7.76
C LEU A 106 5.48 4.77 8.41
N LEU A 107 4.69 5.85 8.46
CA LEU A 107 5.07 7.04 9.24
C LEU A 107 4.95 6.76 10.73
N THR A 108 3.85 6.12 11.14
CA THR A 108 3.56 5.80 12.54
C THR A 108 3.97 4.38 12.93
N ASP A 109 4.29 3.53 11.95
CA ASP A 109 4.54 2.10 12.13
C ASP A 109 3.38 1.39 12.85
N THR A 110 2.15 1.67 12.43
CA THR A 110 0.93 1.09 13.01
C THR A 110 0.05 0.44 11.94
N ILE A 111 -0.60 -0.67 12.28
CA ILE A 111 -1.66 -1.25 11.44
C ILE A 111 -2.85 -0.29 11.50
N GLN A 112 -3.23 0.28 10.35
CA GLN A 112 -4.33 1.23 10.27
C GLN A 112 -5.63 0.59 9.76
N LEU A 113 -5.53 -0.50 8.99
CA LEU A 113 -6.69 -1.22 8.48
C LEU A 113 -6.32 -2.67 8.18
N SER A 114 -7.22 -3.61 8.46
CA SER A 114 -7.05 -5.01 8.09
C SER A 114 -8.41 -5.68 8.01
N ASN A 115 -8.65 -6.43 6.93
CA ASN A 115 -9.78 -7.35 6.84
C ASN A 115 -9.37 -8.81 7.15
N ASN A 116 -8.11 -9.01 7.57
CA ASN A 116 -7.54 -10.32 7.94
C ASN A 116 -7.56 -10.54 9.46
N ILE A 117 -8.66 -10.13 10.10
CA ILE A 117 -8.89 -10.25 11.55
C ILE A 117 -10.32 -10.74 11.79
N LEU A 118 -10.57 -11.34 12.96
CA LEU A 118 -11.88 -11.94 13.29
C LEU A 118 -13.06 -10.98 13.10
N ARG A 119 -12.89 -9.70 13.49
CA ARG A 119 -13.90 -8.63 13.36
C ARG A 119 -14.42 -8.47 11.94
N PHE A 120 -13.57 -8.71 10.93
CA PHE A 120 -13.89 -8.53 9.51
C PHE A 120 -13.77 -9.84 8.74
N SER A 121 -13.83 -10.98 9.42
CA SER A 121 -13.72 -12.30 8.80
C SER A 121 -14.81 -12.55 7.74
N SER A 122 -16.00 -11.96 7.89
CA SER A 122 -17.08 -12.01 6.89
C SER A 122 -16.92 -11.02 5.73
N ILE A 123 -16.00 -10.05 5.84
CA ILE A 123 -15.78 -9.01 4.83
C ILE A 123 -14.48 -9.30 4.09
N VAL A 124 -14.58 -9.85 2.88
CA VAL A 124 -13.47 -9.95 1.94
C VAL A 124 -13.56 -8.79 0.95
N ASP A 125 -12.46 -8.09 0.69
CA ASP A 125 -12.47 -7.00 -0.28
C ASP A 125 -12.62 -7.57 -1.68
N LYS A 126 -13.70 -7.19 -2.36
CA LYS A 126 -13.98 -7.62 -3.73
C LYS A 126 -13.62 -6.50 -4.69
N MET A 127 -12.81 -6.82 -5.70
CA MET A 127 -12.50 -5.89 -6.77
C MET A 127 -12.75 -6.53 -8.14
N THR A 128 -13.28 -5.75 -9.07
CA THR A 128 -13.30 -6.12 -10.50
C THR A 128 -11.97 -5.68 -11.09
N VAL A 129 -11.23 -6.63 -11.68
CA VAL A 129 -9.91 -6.42 -12.27
C VAL A 129 -10.00 -6.68 -13.76
N LYS A 130 -9.39 -5.80 -14.56
CA LYS A 130 -9.25 -5.98 -16.01
C LYS A 130 -7.78 -5.93 -16.40
N ASN A 131 -7.35 -6.87 -17.22
CA ASN A 131 -6.04 -6.83 -17.88
C ASN A 131 -6.21 -6.38 -19.33
N THR A 132 -5.55 -5.29 -19.70
CA THR A 132 -5.50 -4.77 -21.08
C THR A 132 -4.05 -4.79 -21.55
N SER A 133 -3.66 -5.84 -22.28
CA SER A 133 -2.31 -5.99 -22.84
C SER A 133 -1.19 -5.84 -21.81
N GLY A 134 -1.37 -6.42 -20.61
CA GLY A 134 -0.42 -6.36 -19.50
C GLY A 134 -0.62 -5.17 -18.56
N THR A 135 -1.52 -4.23 -18.90
CA THR A 135 -1.88 -3.11 -18.01
C THR A 135 -3.13 -3.47 -17.22
N PHE A 136 -3.04 -3.42 -15.89
CA PHE A 136 -4.13 -3.75 -14.99
C PHE A 136 -4.88 -2.49 -14.53
N THR A 137 -6.20 -2.57 -14.52
CA THR A 137 -7.07 -1.61 -13.84
C THR A 137 -8.02 -2.37 -12.93
N ALA A 138 -8.44 -1.73 -11.83
CA ALA A 138 -9.40 -2.34 -10.93
C ALA A 138 -10.26 -1.32 -10.19
N SER A 139 -11.43 -1.77 -9.75
CA SER A 139 -12.34 -1.02 -8.89
C SER A 139 -12.88 -1.91 -7.79
N PHE A 140 -12.89 -1.42 -6.55
CA PHE A 140 -13.60 -2.07 -5.46
C PHE A 140 -15.10 -2.08 -5.71
N LEU A 141 -15.77 -3.16 -5.35
CA LEU A 141 -17.23 -3.23 -5.33
C LEU A 141 -17.77 -2.50 -4.10
N LYS A 142 -18.64 -1.52 -4.34
CA LYS A 142 -19.33 -0.75 -3.30
C LYS A 142 -20.16 -1.68 -2.41
N GLY A 143 -20.09 -1.47 -1.10
CA GLY A 143 -20.85 -2.24 -0.10
C GLY A 143 -20.31 -3.64 0.19
N SER A 144 -19.19 -4.06 -0.42
CA SER A 144 -18.55 -5.36 -0.18
C SER A 144 -17.04 -5.27 0.00
N SER A 145 -16.53 -4.09 0.35
CA SER A 145 -15.09 -3.82 0.44
C SER A 145 -14.78 -2.95 1.65
N LEU A 146 -13.90 -3.41 2.55
CA LEU A 146 -13.48 -2.64 3.71
C LEU A 146 -12.64 -1.44 3.27
N MET A 147 -11.79 -1.59 2.24
CA MET A 147 -11.01 -0.49 1.66
C MET A 147 -11.92 0.62 1.13
N TYR A 148 -12.98 0.26 0.40
CA TYR A 148 -13.98 1.23 -0.06
C TYR A 148 -14.58 1.98 1.12
N THR A 149 -15.00 1.25 2.16
CA THR A 149 -15.71 1.82 3.30
C THR A 149 -14.81 2.76 4.10
N ALA A 150 -13.56 2.37 4.33
CA ALA A 150 -12.61 3.15 5.11
C ALA A 150 -12.15 4.42 4.39
N TYR A 151 -11.96 4.36 3.06
CA TYR A 151 -11.38 5.47 2.28
C TYR A 151 -12.39 6.20 1.39
N ASN A 152 -13.66 5.78 1.42
CA ASN A 152 -14.77 6.28 0.62
C ASN A 152 -14.39 6.43 -0.87
N SER A 153 -13.81 5.38 -1.45
CA SER A 153 -13.29 5.38 -2.81
C SER A 153 -13.39 3.99 -3.43
N ALA A 154 -13.88 3.92 -4.67
CA ALA A 154 -13.85 2.68 -5.46
C ALA A 154 -12.48 2.40 -6.08
N SER A 155 -11.57 3.38 -6.09
CA SER A 155 -10.23 3.21 -6.67
C SER A 155 -9.40 2.23 -5.84
N VAL A 156 -8.89 1.19 -6.51
CA VAL A 156 -7.89 0.28 -5.94
C VAL A 156 -6.51 0.95 -6.02
N PRO A 157 -5.68 0.90 -4.95
CA PRO A 157 -4.30 1.39 -5.01
C PRO A 157 -3.56 0.76 -6.19
N THR A 158 -2.92 1.57 -7.04
CA THR A 158 -2.20 1.03 -8.20
C THR A 158 -1.03 0.13 -7.79
N GLY A 159 -0.49 0.31 -6.59
CA GLY A 159 0.50 -0.60 -6.01
C GLY A 159 -0.03 -2.02 -5.78
N TRP A 160 -1.33 -2.20 -5.55
CA TRP A 160 -1.97 -3.53 -5.46
C TRP A 160 -2.14 -4.20 -6.83
N LEU A 161 -1.91 -3.49 -7.93
CA LEU A 161 -2.04 -4.05 -9.28
C LEU A 161 -0.72 -4.58 -9.82
N VAL A 162 0.42 -4.11 -9.29
CA VAL A 162 1.77 -4.57 -9.66
C VAL A 162 1.92 -6.10 -9.58
N PRO A 163 1.44 -6.78 -8.51
CA PRO A 163 1.61 -8.22 -8.40
C PRO A 163 0.87 -9.05 -9.45
N LEU A 164 -0.22 -8.53 -10.03
CA LEU A 164 -1.10 -9.29 -10.93
C LEU A 164 -0.43 -9.71 -12.24
N THR A 165 0.68 -9.07 -12.60
CA THR A 165 1.57 -9.48 -13.70
C THR A 165 2.32 -10.79 -13.39
N TYR A 166 2.58 -11.06 -12.12
CA TYR A 166 3.49 -12.09 -11.66
C TYR A 166 2.78 -13.26 -10.97
N VAL A 167 1.70 -12.99 -10.25
CA VAL A 167 0.94 -14.00 -9.50
C VAL A 167 -0.22 -14.58 -10.30
N LYS A 168 -0.66 -15.79 -9.94
CA LYS A 168 -1.82 -16.46 -10.50
C LYS A 168 -3.08 -16.06 -9.74
N LEU A 169 -4.15 -15.78 -10.48
CA LEU A 169 -5.47 -15.45 -9.93
C LEU A 169 -6.39 -16.67 -10.07
N GLY A 170 -6.10 -17.69 -9.27
CA GLY A 170 -6.89 -18.90 -9.17
C GLY A 170 -7.78 -18.93 -7.93
N ARG A 171 -8.73 -19.87 -7.93
CA ARG A 171 -9.51 -20.27 -6.77
C ARG A 171 -9.01 -21.65 -6.33
N PRO A 172 -8.58 -21.84 -5.08
CA PRO A 172 -8.18 -23.15 -4.58
C PRO A 172 -9.32 -24.16 -4.71
N VAL A 173 -9.02 -25.35 -5.24
CA VAL A 173 -9.96 -26.47 -5.40
C VAL A 173 -9.41 -27.77 -4.80
N THR A 174 -8.08 -27.90 -4.71
CA THR A 174 -7.39 -29.03 -4.10
C THR A 174 -6.76 -28.64 -2.76
N ALA A 175 -6.44 -29.63 -1.92
CA ALA A 175 -5.77 -29.39 -0.64
C ALA A 175 -4.35 -28.81 -0.78
N THR A 176 -3.73 -28.98 -1.94
CA THR A 176 -2.39 -28.45 -2.25
C THR A 176 -2.42 -27.07 -2.89
N ASP A 177 -3.59 -26.58 -3.30
CA ASP A 177 -3.71 -25.26 -3.88
C ASP A 177 -3.45 -24.18 -2.83
N GLN A 178 -2.68 -23.19 -3.24
CA GLN A 178 -2.37 -22.04 -2.40
C GLN A 178 -2.86 -20.77 -3.07
N ILE A 179 -3.36 -19.84 -2.26
CA ILE A 179 -3.78 -18.52 -2.73
C ILE A 179 -2.53 -17.66 -2.95
N ALA A 180 -2.53 -16.84 -3.99
CA ALA A 180 -1.45 -15.87 -4.21
C ALA A 180 -1.31 -14.98 -2.98
N LYS A 181 -0.08 -14.82 -2.48
CA LYS A 181 0.23 -14.02 -1.30
C LYS A 181 1.48 -13.19 -1.55
N VAL A 182 1.39 -11.90 -1.26
CA VAL A 182 2.50 -10.96 -1.46
C VAL A 182 2.63 -10.02 -0.27
N LYS A 183 3.81 -9.41 -0.16
CA LYS A 183 4.04 -8.24 0.68
C LYS A 183 4.48 -7.08 -0.19
N LEU A 184 3.97 -5.90 0.11
CA LEU A 184 4.22 -4.68 -0.66
C LEU A 184 4.67 -3.55 0.27
N ILE A 185 5.55 -2.69 -0.23
CA ILE A 185 5.74 -1.32 0.28
C ILE A 185 5.33 -0.38 -0.85
N VAL A 186 4.33 0.44 -0.58
CA VAL A 186 3.65 1.26 -1.58
C VAL A 186 3.79 2.74 -1.19
N PRO A 187 4.42 3.58 -2.03
CA PRO A 187 4.47 5.02 -1.81
C PRO A 187 3.10 5.67 -2.06
N HIS A 188 2.92 6.90 -1.58
CA HIS A 188 1.68 7.66 -1.69
C HIS A 188 1.16 7.80 -3.12
N THR A 189 2.06 7.89 -4.11
CA THR A 189 1.72 7.99 -5.54
C THR A 189 1.02 6.75 -6.09
N SER A 190 1.15 5.61 -5.41
CA SER A 190 0.52 4.34 -5.77
C SER A 190 -0.41 3.81 -4.69
N GLY A 191 -0.67 4.61 -3.66
CA GLY A 191 -1.46 4.27 -2.48
C GLY A 191 -2.97 4.48 -2.67
N GLN A 192 -3.70 4.26 -1.58
CA GLN A 192 -5.11 4.64 -1.49
C GLN A 192 -5.28 6.16 -1.33
N ARG A 193 -6.51 6.65 -1.50
CA ARG A 193 -6.89 8.07 -1.53
C ARG A 193 -6.26 8.93 -0.43
N TYR A 194 -6.34 8.51 0.83
CA TYR A 194 -5.77 9.23 1.97
C TYR A 194 -4.25 9.16 2.01
N ALA A 195 -3.64 8.04 1.61
CA ALA A 195 -2.18 7.93 1.48
C ALA A 195 -1.65 8.94 0.46
N THR A 196 -2.29 9.03 -0.70
CA THR A 196 -1.95 10.01 -1.74
C THR A 196 -2.11 11.45 -1.25
N GLN A 197 -3.22 11.78 -0.59
CA GLN A 197 -3.49 13.12 -0.08
C GLN A 197 -2.56 13.52 1.07
N GLY A 198 -2.25 12.58 1.97
CA GLY A 198 -1.41 12.81 3.15
C GLY A 198 0.08 12.55 2.92
N VAL A 199 0.47 12.13 1.70
CA VAL A 199 1.85 11.84 1.30
C VAL A 199 2.54 10.92 2.31
N TYR A 200 1.95 9.73 2.49
CA TYR A 200 2.53 8.71 3.36
C TYR A 200 2.59 7.33 2.68
N PRO A 201 3.64 6.54 2.97
CA PRO A 201 3.76 5.20 2.45
C PRO A 201 3.06 4.18 3.36
N CYS A 202 2.57 3.11 2.74
CA CYS A 202 1.96 1.98 3.42
C CYS A 202 2.68 0.68 3.06
N SER A 203 2.80 -0.24 4.03
CA SER A 203 3.10 -1.63 3.73
C SER A 203 1.83 -2.47 3.78
N TYR A 204 1.74 -3.44 2.88
CA TYR A 204 0.62 -4.38 2.82
C TYR A 204 1.12 -5.82 2.89
N GLU A 205 0.45 -6.68 3.64
CA GLU A 205 0.40 -8.11 3.35
C GLU A 205 -0.94 -8.38 2.67
N LEU A 206 -0.95 -9.02 1.50
CA LEU A 206 -2.11 -9.08 0.62
C LEU A 206 -2.23 -10.46 -0.02
N THR A 207 -3.46 -10.97 -0.14
CA THR A 207 -3.79 -12.18 -0.91
C THR A 207 -4.69 -11.87 -2.09
N TYR A 208 -4.62 -12.70 -3.13
CA TYR A 208 -5.51 -12.62 -4.30
C TYR A 208 -6.09 -14.00 -4.61
N GLU A 209 -7.41 -14.11 -4.54
CA GLU A 209 -8.17 -15.29 -4.93
C GLU A 209 -9.17 -14.93 -6.03
N ARG A 210 -9.41 -15.83 -6.97
CA ARG A 210 -10.46 -15.64 -7.97
C ARG A 210 -11.86 -15.77 -7.36
N GLY A 211 -12.67 -14.73 -7.55
CA GLY A 211 -14.10 -14.74 -7.22
C GLY A 211 -14.91 -15.58 -8.21
N LEU A 212 -16.09 -16.03 -7.75
CA LEU A 212 -17.09 -16.70 -8.57
C LEU A 212 -17.78 -15.71 -9.53
#